data_AF-A0A967BLR1-F1
#
_entry.id   AF-A0A967BLR1-F1
#
_cell.length_a   1.000
_cell.length_b   1.000
_cell.length_c   1.000
_cell.angle_alpha   90.00
_cell.angle_beta   90.00
_cell.angle_gamma   90.00
#
_symmetry.space_group_name_H-M   'P 1'
#
loop_
_entity.id
_entity.type
_entity.pdbx_description
1 polymer ?
#
loop_
_entity_poly.entity_id
_entity_poly.type
_entity_poly.pdbx_seq_one_letter_code
_entity_poly.pdbx_strand_id
1 'polypeptide(L)' 'MSTNKLKKLPLEKDIETKIVLKKLSSAHRALAELKGIVSSIPNENILINTLGLQEAKDSSAIENIITTHDDLYKAELKF' A
#
# COMPACT_ATOMS: atom_id res chain seq x y z
N MET A 1 18.89 -23.32 14.56
CA MET A 1 18.51 -22.16 13.72
C MET A 1 19.09 -20.90 14.35
N SER A 2 20.14 -20.32 13.77
CA SER A 2 20.72 -19.07 14.30
C SER A 2 19.74 -17.92 14.10
N THR A 3 19.21 -17.39 15.20
CA THR A 3 18.45 -16.15 15.19
C THR A 3 19.43 -15.01 14.97
N ASN A 4 19.54 -14.54 13.72
CA ASN A 4 20.18 -13.26 13.45
C ASN A 4 19.46 -12.20 14.30
N LYS A 5 20.13 -11.68 15.34
CA LYS A 5 19.59 -10.61 16.18
C LYS A 5 19.48 -9.35 15.33
N LEU A 6 18.27 -9.09 14.83
CA LEU A 6 17.94 -7.84 14.13
C LEU A 6 18.11 -6.68 15.10
N LYS A 7 18.76 -5.61 14.64
CA LYS A 7 18.83 -4.35 15.39
C LYS A 7 17.44 -3.74 15.43
N LYS A 8 17.00 -3.29 16.61
CA LYS A 8 15.72 -2.62 16.77
C LYS A 8 15.78 -1.23 16.14
N LEU A 9 14.66 -0.80 15.56
CA LEU A 9 14.48 0.59 15.12
C LEU A 9 14.22 1.47 16.36
N PRO A 10 14.65 2.76 16.35
CA PRO A 10 15.33 3.45 15.26
C PRO A 10 16.82 3.06 15.14
N LEU A 11 17.38 3.25 13.95
CA LEU A 11 18.82 3.07 13.74
C LEU A 11 19.56 4.30 14.29
N GLU A 12 20.71 4.09 14.93
CA GLU A 12 21.55 5.18 15.46
C GLU A 12 22.24 6.02 14.37
N LYS A 13 22.21 5.54 13.13
CA LYS A 13 22.80 6.22 11.98
C LYS A 13 21.74 7.02 11.21
N ASP A 14 22.19 8.06 10.53
CA ASP A 14 21.38 8.71 9.51
C ASP A 14 21.04 7.72 8.38
N ILE A 15 19.75 7.66 8.04
CA ILE A 15 19.19 6.80 7.00
C ILE A 15 18.80 7.59 5.75
N GLU A 16 18.75 8.92 5.85
CA GLU A 16 18.40 9.77 4.73
C GLU A 16 19.53 9.81 3.73
N THR A 17 19.21 9.53 2.47
CA THR A 17 20.18 9.59 1.38
C THR A 17 19.68 10.50 0.30
N LYS A 18 20.60 11.18 -0.40
CA LYS A 18 20.27 12.03 -1.54
C LYS A 18 19.43 11.30 -2.60
N ILE A 19 19.64 9.99 -2.78
CA ILE A 19 18.88 9.17 -3.73
C ILE A 19 17.42 9.02 -3.26
N VAL A 20 17.21 8.68 -1.99
CA VAL A 20 15.86 8.53 -1.42
C VAL A 20 15.13 9.87 -1.40
N LEU A 21 15.79 10.94 -0.94
CA LEU A 21 15.21 12.28 -0.87
C LEU A 21 14.81 12.82 -2.25
N LYS A 22 15.59 12.54 -3.31
CA LYS A 22 15.22 12.90 -4.68
C LYS A 22 13.95 12.18 -5.16
N LYS A 23 13.76 10.91 -4.78
CA LYS A 23 12.56 10.13 -5.11
C LYS A 23 11.35 10.51 -4.24
N LEU A 24 11.59 10.93 -3.00
CA LEU A 24 10.55 11.34 -2.06
C LEU A 24 9.68 12.44 -2.64
N SER A 25 10.27 13.45 -3.28
CA SER A 25 9.52 14.57 -3.88
C SER A 25 8.51 14.11 -4.92
N SER A 26 8.91 13.26 -5.89
CA SER A 26 8.01 12.76 -6.93
C SER A 26 6.92 11.83 -6.36
N ALA A 27 7.28 10.97 -5.40
CA ALA A 27 6.31 10.08 -4.75
C ALA A 27 5.28 10.88 -3.94
N HIS A 28 5.73 11.87 -3.17
CA HIS A 28 4.86 12.75 -2.39
C HIS A 28 3.91 13.54 -3.29
N ARG A 29 4.42 14.08 -4.41
CA ARG A 29 3.59 14.79 -5.40
C ARG A 29 2.47 13.90 -5.96
N ALA A 30 2.79 12.69 -6.40
CA ALA A 30 1.80 11.76 -6.95
C ALA A 30 0.71 11.41 -5.91
N LEU A 31 1.11 11.20 -4.64
CA LEU A 31 0.15 10.97 -3.55
C LEU A 31 -0.73 12.19 -3.28
N ALA A 32 -0.17 13.41 -3.35
CA ALA A 32 -0.93 14.64 -3.16
C ALA A 32 -1.94 14.87 -4.31
N GLU A 33 -1.54 14.60 -5.55
CA GLU A 33 -2.42 14.68 -6.72
C GLU A 33 -3.58 13.67 -6.59
N LEU A 34 -3.30 12.42 -6.22
CA LEU A 34 -4.35 11.43 -5.93
C LEU A 34 -5.29 11.94 -4.84
N LYS A 35 -4.76 12.39 -3.70
CA LYS A 35 -5.57 12.91 -2.59
C LYS A 35 -6.48 14.07 -3.03
N GLY A 36 -5.96 14.97 -3.87
CA GLY A 36 -6.74 16.07 -4.45
C GLY A 36 -7.88 15.56 -5.34
N ILE A 37 -7.61 14.61 -6.24
CA ILE A 37 -8.63 14.02 -7.11
C ILE A 37 -9.70 13.30 -6.30
N VAL A 38 -9.31 12.49 -5.30
CA VAL A 38 -10.26 11.75 -4.45
C VAL A 38 -11.25 12.70 -3.79
N SER A 39 -10.80 13.86 -3.31
CA SER A 39 -11.69 14.85 -2.67
C SER A 39 -12.79 15.44 -3.58
N SER A 40 -12.68 15.25 -4.91
CA SER A 40 -13.70 15.65 -5.87
C SER A 40 -14.73 14.55 -6.19
N ILE A 41 -14.53 13.34 -5.67
CA ILE A 41 -15.41 12.19 -5.92
C ILE A 41 -16.59 12.25 -4.95
N PRO A 42 -17.85 12.18 -5.44
CA PRO A 42 -19.04 12.27 -4.57
C PRO A 42 -19.13 11.23 -3.45
N ASN A 43 -18.52 10.05 -3.65
CA ASN A 43 -18.39 9.02 -2.64
C ASN A 43 -17.00 8.37 -2.70
N GLU A 44 -16.06 8.92 -1.92
CA GLU A 44 -14.67 8.47 -1.85
C GLU A 44 -14.52 7.00 -1.42
N ASN A 45 -15.47 6.47 -0.63
CA ASN A 45 -15.41 5.09 -0.12
C ASN A 45 -15.39 4.05 -1.25
N ILE A 46 -16.03 4.34 -2.39
CA ILE A 46 -16.03 3.44 -3.54
C ILE A 46 -14.60 3.22 -4.04
N LEU A 47 -13.80 4.28 -4.09
CA LEU A 47 -12.41 4.20 -4.53
C LEU A 47 -11.54 3.48 -3.50
N ILE A 48 -11.69 3.80 -2.21
CA ILE A 48 -10.89 3.17 -1.15
C ILE A 48 -11.15 1.67 -1.07
N ASN A 49 -12.42 1.25 -1.12
CA ASN A 49 -12.77 -0.18 -1.06
C ASN A 49 -12.24 -0.93 -2.30
N THR A 50 -12.42 -0.36 -3.50
CA THR A 50 -11.91 -0.99 -4.73
C THR A 50 -10.39 -1.12 -4.76
N LEU A 51 -9.65 -0.10 -4.30
CA LEU A 51 -8.20 -0.16 -4.19
C LEU A 51 -7.74 -1.18 -3.15
N GLY A 52 -8.42 -1.26 -2.00
CA GLY A 52 -8.12 -2.24 -0.96
C GLY A 52 -8.27 -3.68 -1.45
N LEU A 53 -9.33 -3.98 -2.20
CA LEU A 53 -9.53 -5.30 -2.81
C LEU A 53 -8.47 -5.63 -3.85
N GLN A 54 -8.09 -4.67 -4.70
CA GLN A 54 -7.03 -4.87 -5.70
C GLN A 54 -5.69 -5.15 -5.03
N GLU A 55 -5.34 -4.37 -4.00
CA GLU A 55 -4.10 -4.57 -3.24
C GLU A 55 -4.08 -5.93 -2.53
N ALA A 56 -5.19 -6.34 -1.91
CA ALA A 56 -5.30 -7.64 -1.26
C ALA A 56 -5.12 -8.79 -2.25
N LYS A 57 -5.71 -8.68 -3.45
CA LYS A 57 -5.54 -9.65 -4.54
C LYS A 57 -4.07 -9.78 -4.94
N ASP A 58 -3.45 -8.65 -5.25
CA ASP A 58 -2.13 -8.63 -5.86
C ASP A 58 -1.05 -8.97 -4.82
N SER A 59 -1.24 -8.57 -3.56
CA SER A 59 -0.42 -9.02 -2.43
C SER A 59 -0.51 -10.53 -2.21
N SER A 60 -1.72 -11.10 -2.23
CA SER A 60 -1.94 -12.54 -2.05
C SER A 60 -1.32 -13.36 -3.19
N ALA A 61 -1.33 -12.82 -4.42
CA ALA A 61 -0.72 -13.48 -5.57
C ALA A 61 0.81 -13.65 -5.41
N ILE A 62 1.49 -12.69 -4.77
CA ILE A 62 2.94 -12.80 -4.46
C ILE A 62 3.20 -13.99 -3.51
N GLU A 63 2.26 -14.30 -2.63
CA GLU A 63 2.34 -15.43 -1.69
C GLU A 63 1.86 -16.77 -2.27
N ASN A 64 1.57 -16.83 -3.58
CA ASN A 64 0.96 -17.98 -4.28
C ASN A 64 -0.49 -18.30 -3.85
N ILE A 65 -1.20 -17.33 -3.26
CA ILE A 65 -2.63 -17.44 -2.95
C ILE A 65 -3.40 -16.79 -4.11
N ILE A 66 -3.90 -17.62 -5.03
CA ILE A 66 -4.62 -17.14 -6.21
C ILE A 66 -6.10 -16.99 -5.87
N THR A 67 -6.61 -15.76 -5.98
CA THR A 67 -8.02 -15.39 -5.80
C THR A 67 -8.51 -14.56 -6.98
N THR A 68 -9.83 -14.45 -7.16
CA THR A 68 -10.44 -13.64 -8.22
C THR A 68 -11.08 -12.36 -7.65
N HIS A 69 -11.32 -11.36 -8.51
CA HIS A 69 -12.02 -10.13 -8.10
C HIS A 69 -13.44 -10.42 -7.57
N ASP A 70 -14.14 -11.37 -8.19
CA ASP A 70 -15.49 -11.76 -7.77
C ASP A 70 -15.50 -12.42 -6.39
N ASP A 71 -14.50 -13.26 -6.09
CA ASP A 71 -14.39 -13.93 -4.79
C ASP A 71 -14.04 -12.94 -3.68
N LEU A 72 -13.20 -11.94 -3.96
CA LEU A 72 -12.86 -10.86 -3.04
C LEU A 72 -14.05 -9.96 -2.73
N TYR A 73 -14.79 -9.52 -3.76
CA TYR A 73 -16.01 -8.72 -3.57
C TYR A 73 -17.07 -9.48 -2.75
N LYS A 74 -17.25 -10.78 -3.03
CA LYS A 74 -18.20 -11.63 -2.28
C LYS A 74 -17.77 -11.88 -0.83
N ALA A 75 -16.47 -11.88 -0.54
CA ALA A 75 -15.96 -12.03 0.81
C ALA A 75 -16.20 -10.76 1.65
N GLU A 76 -16.02 -9.57 1.07
CA GLU A 76 -16.27 -8.30 1.76
C GLU A 76 -17.76 -8.06 2.06
N LEU A 77 -18.67 -8.46 1.17
CA LEU A 77 -20.13 -8.35 1.37
C LEU A 77 -20.73 -9.29 2.42
N LYS A 78 -19.96 -10.28 2.89
CA LYS A 78 -20.42 -11.30 3.85
C LYS A 78 -20.12 -10.95 5.33
N PHE A 79 -19.69 -9.72 5.60
CA PHE A 79 -19.45 -9.19 6.94
C PHE A 79 -20.32 -7.96 7.22
#